data_AF-A0A699SQL9-F1
#
_entry.id   AF-A0A699SQL9-F1
#
_cell.length_a   1.000
_cell.length_b   1.000
_cell.length_c   1.000
_cell.angle_alpha   90.00
_cell.angle_beta   90.00
_cell.angle_gamma   90.00
#
_symmetry.space_group_name_H-M   'P 1'
#
loop_
_entity.id
_entity.type
_entity.pdbx_description
1 polymer ?
#
loop_
_entity_poly.entity_id
_entity_poly.type
_entity_poly.pdbx_seq_one_letter_code
_entity_poly.pdbx_strand_id
1 'polypeptide(L)'
;SNCTAENQVKFATCTLHSVALTWWNTSVQTVGHEATYGMSWKMLMKMMTDKYCPRNEIRKLEMELWELKVKGTDLASYTQRFQELALLCGRMFSGEFDKVEKYVEGLPDMIYGSEIGEYIKNHSEPTTTTTTLEQKAEHRPSLHHSIWWKEAI
;
A
#
# COMPACT_ATOMS: atom_id res chain seq x y z
N SER A 1 15.63 -15.50 -12.35
CA SER A 1 15.80 -15.13 -13.77
C SER A 1 16.68 -13.89 -13.85
N ASN A 2 17.92 -14.02 -14.32
CA ASN A 2 18.88 -12.91 -14.36
C ASN A 2 18.66 -12.04 -15.61
N CYS A 3 17.59 -11.24 -15.62
CA CYS A 3 17.39 -10.26 -16.68
C CYS A 3 18.40 -9.11 -16.51
N THR A 4 19.29 -8.94 -17.48
CA THR A 4 20.20 -7.80 -17.53
C THR A 4 19.41 -6.51 -17.67
N ALA A 5 19.86 -5.42 -17.03
CA ALA A 5 19.15 -4.13 -17.01
C ALA A 5 18.77 -3.63 -18.42
N GLU A 6 19.63 -3.91 -19.40
CA GLU A 6 19.44 -3.55 -20.83
C GLU A 6 18.26 -4.26 -21.51
N ASN A 7 17.83 -5.41 -20.99
CA ASN A 7 16.74 -6.19 -21.58
C ASN A 7 15.39 -6.00 -20.85
N GLN A 8 15.37 -5.37 -19.68
CA GLN A 8 14.16 -5.21 -18.87
C GLN A 8 13.03 -4.51 -19.61
N VAL A 9 13.33 -3.39 -20.30
CA VAL A 9 12.35 -2.64 -21.09
C VAL A 9 11.80 -3.50 -22.22
N LYS A 10 12.67 -4.19 -22.97
CA LYS A 10 12.26 -5.08 -24.07
C LYS A 10 11.28 -6.14 -23.58
N PHE A 11 11.63 -6.87 -22.52
CA PHE A 11 10.78 -7.92 -21.97
C PHE A 11 9.44 -7.39 -21.45
N ALA A 12 9.44 -6.29 -20.70
CA ALA A 12 8.20 -5.74 -20.16
C ALA A 12 7.26 -5.25 -21.28
N THR A 13 7.81 -4.66 -22.33
CA THR A 13 6.99 -4.15 -23.45
C THR A 13 6.31 -5.28 -24.24
N CYS A 14 6.90 -6.48 -24.25
CA CYS A 14 6.27 -7.68 -24.81
C CYS A 14 5.05 -8.16 -24.03
N THR A 15 4.91 -7.77 -22.75
CA THR A 15 3.73 -8.11 -21.94
C THR A 15 2.58 -7.12 -22.09
N LEU A 16 2.78 -6.02 -22.81
CA LEU A 16 1.74 -5.03 -23.04
C LEU A 16 0.70 -5.54 -24.03
N HIS A 17 -0.57 -5.33 -23.71
CA HIS A 17 -1.70 -5.74 -24.53
C HIS A 17 -2.65 -4.56 -24.76
N SER A 18 -3.46 -4.65 -25.81
CA SER A 18 -4.56 -3.73 -26.10
C SER A 18 -4.12 -2.25 -26.07
N VAL A 19 -4.79 -1.41 -25.27
CA VAL A 19 -4.54 0.04 -25.19
C VAL A 19 -3.10 0.36 -24.76
N ALA A 20 -2.50 -0.47 -23.91
CA ALA A 20 -1.12 -0.28 -23.46
C ALA A 20 -0.10 -0.57 -24.57
N LEU A 21 -0.36 -1.58 -25.41
CA LEU A 21 0.46 -1.86 -26.58
C LEU A 21 0.37 -0.74 -27.62
N THR A 22 -0.84 -0.24 -27.89
CA THR A 22 -1.04 0.90 -28.81
C THR A 22 -0.27 2.13 -28.33
N TRP A 23 -0.37 2.45 -27.04
CA TRP A 23 0.37 3.57 -26.45
C TRP A 23 1.89 3.40 -26.55
N TRP A 24 2.41 2.20 -26.29
CA TRP A 24 3.83 1.91 -26.42
C TRP A 24 4.32 2.10 -27.86
N ASN A 25 3.58 1.58 -28.83
CA ASN A 25 3.91 1.74 -30.25
C ASN A 25 3.94 3.22 -30.68
N THR A 26 2.97 4.03 -30.22
CA THR A 26 3.00 5.48 -30.45
C THR A 26 4.21 6.16 -29.80
N SER A 27 4.60 5.72 -28.59
CA SER A 27 5.76 6.25 -27.89
C SER A 27 7.06 5.93 -28.65
N VAL A 28 7.22 4.70 -29.14
CA VAL A 28 8.34 4.27 -29.99
C VAL A 28 8.41 5.08 -31.28
N GLN A 29 7.27 5.37 -31.92
CA GLN A 29 7.21 6.20 -33.13
C GLN A 29 7.60 7.66 -32.86
N THR A 30 7.19 8.20 -31.71
CA THR A 30 7.41 9.62 -31.36
C THR A 30 8.84 9.88 -30.89
N VAL A 31 9.38 9.00 -30.05
CA VAL A 31 10.70 9.15 -29.42
C VAL A 31 11.80 8.51 -30.27
N GLY A 32 11.45 7.55 -31.14
CA GLY A 32 12.37 6.80 -31.99
C GLY A 32 12.84 5.50 -31.33
N HIS A 33 13.04 4.46 -32.15
CA HIS A 33 13.32 3.10 -31.69
C HIS A 33 14.56 3.01 -30.78
N GLU A 34 15.69 3.59 -31.20
CA GLU A 34 16.96 3.61 -30.46
C GLU A 34 16.82 4.27 -29.08
N ALA A 35 16.25 5.48 -29.04
CA ALA A 35 16.08 6.22 -27.80
C ALA A 35 15.07 5.55 -26.86
N THR A 36 14.05 4.89 -27.40
CA THR A 36 12.99 4.24 -26.61
C THR A 36 13.50 2.95 -25.98
N TYR A 37 14.20 2.09 -26.72
CA TYR A 37 14.75 0.85 -26.14
C TYR A 37 16.04 1.06 -25.34
N GLY A 38 16.71 2.20 -25.52
CA GLY A 38 17.82 2.65 -24.66
C GLY A 38 17.37 3.27 -23.32
N MET A 39 16.07 3.42 -23.07
CA MET A 39 15.60 4.02 -21.83
C MET A 39 15.84 3.10 -20.62
N SER A 40 16.13 3.70 -19.46
CA SER A 40 16.20 2.94 -18.21
C SER A 40 14.82 2.42 -17.79
N TRP A 41 14.79 1.29 -17.06
CA TRP A 41 13.58 0.77 -16.43
C TRP A 41 12.83 1.83 -15.60
N LYS A 42 13.58 2.67 -14.87
CA LYS A 42 13.03 3.78 -14.07
C LYS A 42 12.27 4.79 -14.93
N MET A 43 12.76 5.10 -16.13
CA MET A 43 12.08 6.00 -17.06
C MET A 43 10.79 5.38 -17.61
N LEU A 44 10.85 4.10 -18.02
CA LEU A 44 9.65 3.36 -18.47
C LEU A 44 8.56 3.36 -17.39
N MET A 45 8.92 3.00 -16.16
CA MET A 45 8.00 2.99 -15.03
C MET A 45 7.40 4.37 -14.76
N LYS A 46 8.20 5.44 -14.90
CA LYS A 46 7.70 6.81 -14.78
C LYS A 46 6.67 7.12 -15.87
N MET A 47 6.96 6.82 -17.14
CA MET A 47 6.02 7.05 -18.26
C MET A 47 4.72 6.27 -18.09
N MET A 48 4.81 5.01 -17.69
CA MET A 48 3.64 4.17 -17.40
C MET A 48 2.82 4.75 -16.24
N THR A 49 3.47 5.18 -15.17
CA THR A 49 2.82 5.82 -14.01
C THR A 49 2.13 7.12 -14.42
N ASP A 50 2.80 7.98 -15.18
CA ASP A 50 2.24 9.25 -15.62
C ASP A 50 1.01 9.06 -16.53
N LYS A 51 1.01 7.99 -17.34
CA LYS A 51 -0.09 7.68 -18.27
C LYS A 51 -1.29 7.01 -17.59
N TYR A 52 -1.04 6.06 -16.68
CA TYR A 52 -2.06 5.16 -16.14
C TYR A 52 -2.38 5.38 -14.66
N CYS A 53 -1.54 6.10 -13.92
CA CYS A 53 -1.75 6.47 -12.52
C CYS A 53 -1.81 8.00 -12.39
N PRO A 54 -2.82 8.65 -13.01
CA PRO A 54 -2.88 10.10 -13.07
C PRO A 54 -3.10 10.69 -11.67
N ARG A 55 -2.49 11.86 -11.42
CA ARG A 55 -2.43 12.45 -10.07
C ARG A 55 -3.79 12.69 -9.45
N ASN A 56 -4.82 12.98 -10.25
CA ASN A 56 -6.19 13.20 -9.79
C ASN A 56 -6.83 11.94 -9.22
N GLU A 57 -6.57 10.76 -9.79
CA GLU A 57 -7.07 9.48 -9.27
C GLU A 57 -6.33 9.12 -7.98
N ILE A 58 -5.01 9.34 -7.92
CA ILE A 58 -4.25 9.20 -6.67
C ILE A 58 -4.83 10.13 -5.60
N ARG A 59 -5.14 11.40 -5.92
CA ARG A 59 -5.76 12.33 -4.96
C ARG A 59 -7.10 11.83 -4.42
N LYS A 60 -7.92 11.15 -5.23
CA LYS A 60 -9.17 10.56 -4.74
C LYS A 60 -8.92 9.45 -3.73
N LEU A 61 -7.94 8.60 -4.00
CA LEU A 61 -7.54 7.54 -3.05
C LEU A 61 -6.94 8.14 -1.78
N GLU A 62 -6.14 9.21 -1.88
CA GLU A 62 -5.58 9.94 -0.73
C GLU A 62 -6.71 10.52 0.14
N MET A 63 -7.74 11.11 -0.46
CA MET A 63 -8.92 11.61 0.26
C MET A 63 -9.73 10.48 0.89
N GLU A 64 -9.90 9.36 0.18
CA GLU A 64 -10.60 8.20 0.72
C GLU A 64 -9.89 7.65 1.96
N LEU A 65 -8.56 7.54 1.91
CA LEU A 65 -7.73 7.13 3.02
C LEU A 65 -7.83 8.12 4.19
N TRP A 66 -7.87 9.41 3.89
CA TRP A 66 -7.98 10.46 4.89
C TRP A 66 -9.28 10.36 5.69
N GLU A 67 -10.40 10.07 5.01
CA GLU A 67 -11.75 9.97 5.60
C GLU A 67 -12.12 8.53 6.02
N LEU A 68 -11.20 7.57 5.89
CA LEU A 68 -11.48 6.16 6.15
C LEU A 68 -11.73 5.94 7.65
N LYS A 69 -12.91 5.41 7.97
CA LYS A 69 -13.31 5.04 9.34
C LYS A 69 -14.01 3.69 9.35
N VAL A 70 -13.94 2.98 10.48
CA VAL A 70 -14.68 1.73 10.68
C VAL A 70 -16.18 2.01 10.57
N LYS A 71 -16.87 1.26 9.72
CA LYS A 71 -18.33 1.33 9.57
C LYS A 71 -18.98 0.23 10.40
N GLY A 72 -19.73 0.61 11.44
CA GLY A 72 -20.35 -0.34 12.36
C GLY A 72 -19.30 -1.12 13.15
N THR A 73 -19.32 -2.46 13.04
CA THR A 73 -18.37 -3.36 13.71
C THR A 73 -17.41 -4.06 12.74
N ASP A 74 -17.43 -3.70 11.45
CA ASP A 74 -16.63 -4.38 10.42
C ASP A 74 -15.19 -3.84 10.35
N LEU A 75 -14.37 -4.31 11.28
CA LEU A 75 -12.95 -3.99 11.34
C LEU A 75 -12.14 -4.67 10.23
N ALA A 76 -12.59 -5.83 9.74
CA ALA A 76 -11.90 -6.60 8.72
C ALA A 76 -11.88 -5.85 7.38
N SER A 77 -13.06 -5.40 6.93
CA SER A 77 -13.16 -4.60 5.70
C SER A 77 -12.43 -3.26 5.81
N TYR A 78 -12.46 -2.63 6.98
CA TYR A 78 -11.66 -1.43 7.24
C TYR A 78 -10.15 -1.70 7.07
N THR A 79 -9.66 -2.78 7.68
CA THR A 79 -8.23 -3.13 7.65
C THR A 79 -7.76 -3.45 6.25
N GLN A 80 -8.52 -4.28 5.53
CA GLN A 80 -8.23 -4.60 4.14
C GLN A 80 -8.18 -3.32 3.30
N ARG A 81 -9.21 -2.46 3.43
CA ARG A 81 -9.28 -1.23 2.64
C ARG A 81 -8.15 -0.26 2.97
N PHE A 82 -7.78 -0.15 4.25
CA PHE A 82 -6.65 0.67 4.67
C PHE A 82 -5.34 0.18 4.04
N GLN A 83 -5.07 -1.13 4.05
CA GLN A 83 -3.86 -1.70 3.48
C GLN A 83 -3.76 -1.45 1.97
N GLU A 84 -4.85 -1.65 1.23
CA GLU A 84 -4.93 -1.34 -0.20
C GLU A 84 -4.62 0.14 -0.48
N LEU A 85 -5.27 1.05 0.27
CA LEU A 85 -5.09 2.48 0.10
C LEU A 85 -3.69 2.94 0.52
N ALA A 86 -3.12 2.39 1.60
CA ALA A 86 -1.78 2.72 2.06
C ALA A 86 -0.69 2.27 1.08
N LEU A 87 -0.92 1.15 0.36
CA LEU A 87 -0.04 0.69 -0.71
C LEU A 87 -0.08 1.66 -1.90
N LEU A 88 -1.27 2.08 -2.32
CA LEU A 88 -1.46 2.97 -3.47
C LEU A 88 -1.04 4.41 -3.17
N CYS A 89 -1.23 4.86 -1.93
CA CYS A 89 -0.92 6.22 -1.46
C CYS A 89 0.38 6.28 -0.66
N GLY A 90 1.38 5.45 -0.99
CA GLY A 90 2.61 5.33 -0.20
C GLY A 90 3.38 6.65 0.01
N ARG A 91 3.13 7.68 -0.81
CA ARG A 91 3.73 9.02 -0.64
C ARG A 91 3.07 9.88 0.45
N MET A 92 1.91 9.48 0.98
CA MET A 92 1.26 10.19 2.09
C MET A 92 1.95 9.98 3.43
N PHE A 93 2.74 8.91 3.56
CA PHE A 93 3.35 8.52 4.82
C PHE A 93 4.87 8.75 4.78
N SER A 94 5.40 9.41 5.80
CA SER A 94 6.85 9.62 5.95
C SER A 94 7.54 8.38 6.51
N GLY A 95 6.79 7.47 7.14
CA GLY A 95 7.27 6.21 7.69
C GLY A 95 6.13 5.29 8.14
N GLU A 96 6.49 4.15 8.74
CA GLU A 96 5.51 3.18 9.28
C GLU A 96 4.70 3.76 10.45
N PHE A 97 5.28 4.67 11.23
CA PHE A 97 4.60 5.31 12.35
C PHE A 97 3.37 6.11 11.88
N ASP A 98 3.52 6.98 10.87
CA ASP A 98 2.43 7.76 10.28
C ASP A 98 1.30 6.85 9.75
N LYS A 99 1.63 5.66 9.25
CA LYS A 99 0.63 4.67 8.80
C LYS A 99 -0.17 4.13 9.97
N VAL A 100 0.50 3.76 11.07
CA VAL A 100 -0.17 3.24 12.26
C VAL A 100 -1.05 4.31 12.89
N GLU A 101 -0.54 5.54 13.02
CA GLU A 101 -1.32 6.68 13.53
C GLU A 101 -2.60 6.88 12.71
N LYS A 102 -2.48 6.92 11.39
CA LYS A 102 -3.63 7.06 10.49
C LYS A 102 -4.63 5.91 10.59
N TYR A 103 -4.15 4.68 10.79
CA TYR A 103 -5.03 3.53 11.00
C TYR A 103 -5.81 3.65 12.32
N VAL A 104 -5.13 4.10 13.38
CA VAL A 104 -5.73 4.24 14.71
C VAL A 104 -6.77 5.38 14.73
N GLU A 105 -6.56 6.47 13.99
CA GLU A 105 -7.55 7.56 13.81
C GLU A 105 -8.89 7.10 13.21
N GLY A 106 -8.90 6.02 12.43
CA GLY A 106 -10.11 5.49 11.81
C GLY A 106 -10.93 4.57 12.72
N LEU A 107 -10.40 4.21 13.89
CA LEU A 107 -11.05 3.32 14.84
C LEU A 107 -12.12 4.05 15.66
N PRO A 108 -13.20 3.37 16.09
CA PRO A 108 -14.20 3.97 16.97
C PRO A 108 -13.61 4.35 18.33
N ASP A 109 -14.06 5.47 18.92
CA ASP A 109 -13.60 6.00 20.21
C ASP A 109 -13.64 4.98 21.37
N MET A 110 -14.50 3.96 21.29
CA MET A 110 -14.57 2.87 22.26
C MET A 110 -13.26 2.09 22.41
N ILE A 111 -12.36 2.11 21.42
CA ILE A 111 -11.04 1.47 21.48
C ILE A 111 -10.04 2.34 22.25
N TYR A 112 -10.14 3.67 22.14
CA TYR A 112 -9.30 4.63 22.85
C TYR A 112 -9.52 4.64 24.36
N GLY A 113 -10.71 4.25 24.84
CA GLY A 113 -11.05 4.13 26.26
C GLY A 113 -10.60 2.82 26.92
N SER A 114 -9.94 1.92 26.20
CA SER A 114 -9.44 0.65 26.72
C SER A 114 -7.95 0.71 27.05
N GLU A 115 -7.44 -0.22 27.88
CA GLU A 115 -6.01 -0.40 28.17
C GLU A 115 -5.12 -0.40 26.90
N ILE A 116 -5.68 -0.77 25.73
CA ILE A 116 -4.98 -0.83 24.45
C ILE A 116 -4.73 0.58 23.88
N GLY A 117 -5.66 1.51 24.05
CA GLY A 117 -5.52 2.91 23.61
C GLY A 117 -4.43 3.65 24.40
N GLU A 118 -4.37 3.45 25.72
CA GLU A 118 -3.28 3.97 26.56
C GLU A 118 -1.94 3.30 26.24
N TYR A 119 -1.92 2.00 25.94
CA TYR A 119 -0.69 1.29 25.59
C TYR A 119 -0.10 1.78 24.26
N ILE A 120 -0.90 1.90 23.20
CA ILE A 120 -0.45 2.42 21.89
C ILE A 120 0.03 3.87 22.01
N LYS A 121 -0.67 4.70 22.80
CA LYS A 121 -0.30 6.11 23.06
C LYS A 121 1.02 6.24 23.82
N ASN A 122 1.30 5.33 24.75
CA ASN A 122 2.46 5.41 25.64
C ASN A 122 3.68 4.60 25.15
N HIS A 123 3.50 3.62 24.26
CA HIS A 123 4.54 2.66 23.83
C HIS A 123 4.69 2.61 22.31
N SER A 124 4.57 3.74 21.64
CA SER A 124 4.89 3.89 20.22
C SER A 124 6.38 3.70 19.94
N GLU A 125 6.86 2.46 20.12
CA GLU A 125 8.06 1.94 19.48
C GLU A 125 7.63 0.86 18.47
N PRO A 126 8.11 0.95 17.21
CA PRO A 126 7.54 0.23 16.06
C PRO A 126 7.75 -1.30 16.04
N THR A 127 8.39 -1.89 17.05
CA THR A 127 8.76 -3.31 17.05
C THR A 127 8.11 -4.14 18.15
N THR A 128 7.49 -3.51 19.16
CA THR A 128 7.04 -4.20 20.38
C THR A 128 5.55 -4.54 20.39
N THR A 129 4.76 -3.88 19.53
CA THR A 129 3.29 -4.02 19.48
C THR A 129 2.85 -5.39 18.97
N THR A 130 3.54 -5.97 17.99
CA THR A 130 3.25 -7.31 17.47
C THR A 130 3.57 -8.41 18.49
N THR A 131 4.74 -8.34 19.13
CA THR A 131 5.17 -9.36 20.11
C THR A 131 4.35 -9.34 21.40
N THR A 132 3.89 -8.17 21.85
CA THR A 132 3.11 -8.06 23.09
C THR A 132 1.64 -8.49 22.91
N LEU A 133 1.06 -8.22 21.74
CA LEU A 133 -0.28 -8.72 21.39
C LEU A 133 -0.30 -10.25 21.28
N GLU A 134 0.79 -10.85 20.77
CA GLU A 134 0.98 -12.30 20.72
C GLU A 134 1.08 -12.94 22.12
N GLN A 135 1.88 -12.37 23.02
CA GLN A 135 2.06 -12.91 24.38
C GLN A 135 0.79 -12.81 25.25
N LYS A 136 -0.04 -11.77 25.07
CA LYS A 136 -1.26 -11.56 25.88
C LYS A 136 -2.47 -12.37 25.37
N ALA A 137 -2.44 -12.84 24.12
CA ALA A 137 -3.47 -13.71 23.54
C ALA A 137 -3.37 -15.17 24.02
N GLU A 138 -2.16 -15.64 24.37
CA GLU A 138 -1.92 -17.02 24.82
C GLU A 138 -2.45 -17.31 26.24
N HIS A 139 -2.67 -16.26 27.05
CA HIS A 139 -3.13 -16.39 28.44
C HIS A 139 -4.62 -16.01 28.66
N ARG A 140 -5.38 -15.66 27.62
CA ARG A 140 -6.79 -15.25 27.76
C ARG A 140 -7.67 -15.77 26.61
N PRO A 141 -8.48 -16.83 26.82
CA PRO A 141 -9.28 -17.48 25.76
C PRO A 141 -10.31 -16.57 25.07
N SER A 142 -10.64 -15.41 25.65
CA SER A 142 -11.57 -14.43 25.06
C SER A 142 -10.98 -13.65 23.87
N LEU A 143 -9.67 -13.77 23.60
CA LEU A 143 -8.96 -13.10 22.49
C LEU A 143 -8.75 -14.02 21.28
N HIS A 144 -9.30 -15.23 21.28
CA HIS A 144 -9.11 -16.23 20.21
C HIS A 144 -9.67 -15.80 18.84
N HIS A 145 -10.50 -14.74 18.79
CA HIS A 145 -11.02 -14.20 17.53
C HIS A 145 -10.06 -13.19 16.85
N SER A 146 -8.97 -12.82 17.52
CA SER A 146 -8.00 -11.81 17.06
C SER A 146 -6.67 -12.42 16.55
N ILE A 147 -6.52 -13.75 16.63
CA ILE A 147 -5.28 -14.50 16.34
C ILE A 147 -5.06 -14.76 14.83
N TRP A 148 -6.00 -14.38 13.97
CA TRP A 148 -5.86 -14.55 12.51
C TRP A 148 -4.87 -13.59 11.83
N TRP A 149 -4.17 -12.74 12.58
CA TRP A 149 -3.19 -11.79 12.05
C TRP A 149 -1.93 -12.44 11.43
N LYS A 150 -1.67 -13.74 11.65
CA LYS A 150 -0.45 -14.43 11.16
C LYS A 150 -0.61 -15.33 9.93
N GLU A 151 -1.83 -15.68 9.51
CA GLU A 151 -2.02 -16.56 8.34
C GLU A 151 -2.19 -15.79 7.00
N ALA A 152 -2.05 -14.47 7.01
CA ALA A 152 -2.21 -13.61 5.83
C ALA A 152 -0.98 -12.73 5.52
N ILE A 153 0.23 -13.24 5.81
CA ILE A 153 1.51 -12.67 5.35
C ILE A 153 2.11 -13.60 4.30
#